data_AF-A0A2U3CJ88-F1
#
_entry.id   AF-A0A2U3CJ88-F1
#
_cell.length_a   1.000
_cell.length_b   1.000
_cell.length_c   1.000
_cell.angle_alpha   90.00
_cell.angle_beta   90.00
_cell.angle_gamma   90.00
#
_symmetry.space_group_name_H-M   'P 1'
#
loop_
_entity.id
_entity.type
_entity.pdbx_description
1 polymer ?
#
loop_
_entity_poly.entity_id
_entity_poly.type
_entity_poly.pdbx_seq_one_letter_code
_entity_poly.pdbx_strand_id
1 'polypeptide(L)'
;MYFYPQKVKYPTDTQIEIWTMKRGQLTGREIAAKRSVTPGMVSKTLTEANTRVKALLQNAARMNKITLKVISPEHGYARGLSHMFNVKAYITFSPENGVQVWYDHKGDCVKCDKYSYCRESILQEFKERNIEIENRSLRPTDLVEILLSTVEKMLE
;
A
#
# COMPACT_ATOMS: atom_id res chain seq x y z
N MET A 1 -28.01 5.88 -12.87
CA MET A 1 -26.86 5.10 -13.36
C MET A 1 -26.63 3.96 -12.37
N TYR A 2 -27.10 2.76 -12.68
CA TYR A 2 -26.94 1.60 -11.81
C TYR A 2 -25.51 1.06 -11.97
N PHE A 3 -24.72 1.15 -10.90
CA PHE A 3 -23.33 0.70 -10.91
C PHE A 3 -23.27 -0.77 -10.51
N TYR A 4 -22.89 -1.62 -11.45
CA TYR A 4 -22.57 -3.01 -11.16
C TYR A 4 -21.33 -3.07 -10.24
N PRO A 5 -21.37 -3.82 -9.12
CA PRO A 5 -20.19 -4.01 -8.30
C PRO A 5 -19.13 -4.76 -9.12
N GLN A 6 -18.05 -4.08 -9.50
CA GLN A 6 -16.88 -4.75 -10.04
C GLN A 6 -16.31 -5.69 -8.98
N LYS A 7 -16.24 -6.99 -9.29
CA LYS A 7 -15.58 -7.99 -8.44
C LYS A 7 -14.08 -7.70 -8.44
N VAL A 8 -13.61 -6.97 -7.44
CA VAL A 8 -12.18 -6.70 -7.25
C VAL A 8 -11.47 -7.99 -6.88
N LYS A 9 -10.40 -8.31 -7.59
CA LYS A 9 -9.58 -9.50 -7.34
C LYS A 9 -8.21 -9.07 -6.84
N TYR A 10 -7.74 -9.73 -5.78
CA TYR A 10 -6.37 -9.59 -5.33
C TYR A 10 -5.40 -10.15 -6.38
N PRO A 11 -4.15 -9.64 -6.44
CA PRO A 11 -3.09 -10.31 -7.18
C PRO A 11 -2.90 -11.75 -6.68
N THR A 12 -2.51 -12.66 -7.57
CA THR A 12 -2.16 -14.04 -7.15
C THR A 12 -0.83 -14.05 -6.41
N ASP A 13 -0.51 -15.14 -5.70
CA ASP A 13 0.76 -15.27 -4.97
C ASP A 13 1.98 -15.02 -5.87
N THR A 14 1.98 -15.58 -7.09
CA THR A 14 3.05 -15.32 -8.09
C THR A 14 3.14 -13.84 -8.48
N GLN A 15 1.99 -13.17 -8.62
CA GLN A 15 1.95 -11.73 -8.93
C GLN A 15 2.47 -10.90 -7.77
N ILE A 16 2.06 -11.24 -6.54
CA ILE A 16 2.53 -10.60 -5.30
C ILE A 16 4.04 -10.76 -5.17
N GLU A 17 4.56 -11.96 -5.34
CA GLU A 17 5.99 -12.24 -5.18
C GLU A 17 6.85 -11.42 -6.16
N ILE A 18 6.49 -11.43 -7.45
CA ILE A 18 7.19 -10.66 -8.49
C ILE A 18 7.06 -9.15 -8.25
N TRP A 19 5.89 -8.68 -7.83
CA TRP A 19 5.64 -7.28 -7.52
C TRP A 19 6.46 -6.80 -6.31
N THR A 20 6.53 -7.61 -5.24
CA THR A 20 7.35 -7.34 -4.05
C THR A 20 8.84 -7.30 -4.40
N MET A 21 9.35 -8.24 -5.21
CA MET A 21 10.74 -8.18 -5.69
C MET A 21 11.02 -6.89 -6.46
N LYS A 22 10.09 -6.47 -7.32
CA LYS A 22 10.25 -5.23 -8.09
C LYS A 22 10.25 -3.99 -7.21
N ARG A 23 9.40 -3.94 -6.17
CA ARG A 23 9.39 -2.87 -5.17
C ARG A 23 10.68 -2.82 -4.36
N GLY A 24 11.27 -3.98 -4.06
CA GLY A 24 12.61 -4.14 -3.49
C GLY A 24 13.76 -3.79 -4.44
N GLN A 25 13.49 -3.06 -5.54
CA GLN A 25 14.45 -2.55 -6.51
C GLN A 25 15.15 -3.59 -7.40
N LEU A 26 14.71 -4.85 -7.41
CA LEU A 26 15.23 -5.82 -8.39
C LEU A 26 14.81 -5.44 -9.81
N THR A 27 15.73 -5.59 -10.76
CA THR A 27 15.47 -5.44 -12.18
C THR A 27 14.65 -6.61 -12.73
N GLY A 28 13.95 -6.40 -13.85
CA GLY A 28 13.19 -7.48 -14.49
C GLY A 28 14.06 -8.68 -14.89
N ARG A 29 15.35 -8.47 -15.17
CA ARG A 29 16.32 -9.53 -15.46
C ARG A 29 16.68 -10.34 -14.22
N GLU A 30 16.96 -9.66 -13.10
CA GLU A 30 17.25 -10.34 -11.82
C GLU A 30 16.05 -11.15 -11.33
N ILE A 31 14.84 -10.59 -11.44
CA ILE A 31 13.61 -11.30 -11.10
C ILE A 31 13.42 -12.52 -12.01
N ALA A 32 13.61 -12.34 -13.33
CA ALA A 32 13.49 -13.42 -14.30
C ALA A 32 14.48 -14.56 -14.00
N ALA A 33 15.74 -14.23 -13.70
CA ALA A 33 16.76 -15.22 -13.31
C ALA A 33 16.37 -15.96 -12.01
N LYS A 34 15.95 -15.22 -10.98
CA LYS A 34 15.57 -15.78 -9.67
C LYS A 34 14.34 -16.69 -9.74
N ARG A 35 13.44 -16.44 -10.70
CA ARG A 35 12.20 -17.21 -10.91
C ARG A 35 12.31 -18.23 -12.04
N SER A 36 13.46 -18.32 -12.72
CA SER A 36 13.67 -19.17 -13.89
C SER A 36 12.61 -18.97 -14.99
N VAL A 37 12.22 -17.72 -15.23
CA VAL A 37 11.25 -17.30 -16.27
C VAL A 37 11.88 -16.29 -17.23
N THR A 38 11.15 -15.91 -18.27
CA THR A 38 11.61 -14.87 -19.20
C THR A 38 11.33 -13.46 -18.65
N PRO A 39 12.15 -12.43 -18.99
CA PRO A 39 11.85 -11.04 -18.65
C PRO A 39 10.49 -10.55 -19.19
N GLY A 40 10.04 -11.09 -20.34
CA GLY A 40 8.72 -10.79 -20.90
C GLY A 40 7.58 -11.29 -20.01
N MET A 41 7.74 -12.48 -19.41
CA MET A 41 6.79 -13.01 -18.43
C MET A 41 6.75 -12.12 -17.18
N VAL A 42 7.91 -11.71 -16.65
CA VAL A 42 7.98 -10.78 -15.51
C VAL A 42 7.24 -9.48 -15.80
N SER A 43 7.48 -8.86 -16.97
CA SER A 43 6.81 -7.61 -17.38
C SER A 43 5.29 -7.76 -17.46
N LYS A 44 4.81 -8.87 -18.05
CA LYS A 44 3.38 -9.18 -18.12
C LYS A 44 2.79 -9.36 -16.71
N THR A 45 3.44 -10.13 -15.85
CA THR A 45 2.99 -10.38 -14.48
C THR A 45 2.93 -9.09 -13.66
N LEU A 46 3.93 -8.19 -13.79
CA LEU A 46 3.92 -6.88 -13.14
C LEU A 46 2.76 -6.01 -13.62
N THR A 47 2.49 -5.99 -14.93
CA THR A 47 1.34 -5.25 -15.49
C THR A 47 0.02 -5.73 -14.91
N GLU A 48 -0.17 -7.05 -14.81
CA GLU A 48 -1.38 -7.65 -14.23
C GLU A 48 -1.48 -7.37 -12.72
N ALA A 49 -0.38 -7.49 -11.98
CA ALA A 49 -0.30 -7.18 -10.56
C ALA A 49 -0.68 -5.72 -10.30
N ASN A 50 -0.03 -4.78 -10.99
CA ASN A 50 -0.30 -3.34 -10.88
C ASN A 50 -1.75 -3.00 -11.26
N THR A 51 -2.33 -3.66 -12.26
CA THR A 51 -3.74 -3.46 -12.61
C THR A 51 -4.67 -3.85 -11.45
N ARG A 52 -4.38 -4.97 -10.78
CA ARG A 52 -5.18 -5.45 -9.63
C ARG A 52 -4.98 -4.58 -8.40
N VAL A 53 -3.74 -4.20 -8.09
CA VAL A 53 -3.43 -3.26 -6.99
C VAL A 53 -4.12 -1.92 -7.23
N LYS A 54 -4.09 -1.38 -8.45
CA LYS A 54 -4.82 -0.16 -8.81
C LYS A 54 -6.32 -0.29 -8.52
N ALA A 55 -6.93 -1.40 -8.93
CA ALA A 55 -8.35 -1.65 -8.69
C ALA A 55 -8.68 -1.76 -7.20
N LEU A 56 -7.81 -2.39 -6.40
CA LEU A 56 -7.94 -2.46 -4.93
C LEU A 56 -7.92 -1.06 -4.31
N LEU A 57 -6.94 -0.23 -4.67
CA LEU A 57 -6.80 1.14 -4.15
C LEU A 57 -8.00 2.01 -4.54
N GLN A 58 -8.44 1.94 -5.80
CA GLN A 58 -9.62 2.68 -6.29
C GLN A 58 -10.91 2.23 -5.61
N ASN A 59 -11.08 0.93 -5.39
CA ASN A 59 -12.23 0.41 -4.68
C ASN A 59 -12.27 0.87 -3.22
N ALA A 60 -11.14 0.80 -2.51
CA ALA A 60 -11.03 1.31 -1.15
C ALA A 60 -11.33 2.81 -1.08
N ALA A 61 -10.83 3.60 -2.03
CA ALA A 61 -11.14 5.03 -2.10
C ALA A 61 -12.64 5.28 -2.26
N ARG A 62 -13.30 4.55 -3.17
CA ARG A 62 -14.75 4.64 -3.39
C ARG A 62 -15.53 4.27 -2.14
N MET A 63 -15.22 3.14 -1.50
CA MET A 63 -15.90 2.67 -0.29
C MET A 63 -15.78 3.66 0.86
N ASN A 64 -14.67 4.39 0.93
CA ASN A 64 -14.37 5.35 1.99
C ASN A 64 -14.63 6.82 1.61
N LYS A 65 -15.31 7.07 0.47
CA LYS A 65 -15.63 8.41 -0.06
C LYS A 65 -14.41 9.34 -0.18
N ILE A 66 -13.29 8.78 -0.63
CA ILE A 66 -12.04 9.49 -0.86
C ILE A 66 -11.94 9.88 -2.33
N THR A 67 -11.77 11.16 -2.62
CA THR A 67 -11.40 11.62 -3.97
C THR A 67 -9.89 11.51 -4.13
N LEU A 68 -9.45 10.50 -4.90
CA LEU A 68 -8.04 10.28 -5.20
C LEU A 68 -7.42 11.47 -5.93
N LYS A 69 -6.21 11.81 -5.52
CA LYS A 69 -5.32 12.81 -6.15
C LYS A 69 -4.05 12.16 -6.69
N VAL A 70 -3.54 11.16 -5.99
CA VAL A 70 -2.35 10.39 -6.36
C VAL A 70 -2.67 8.91 -6.26
N ILE A 71 -2.16 8.12 -7.21
CA ILE A 71 -2.21 6.65 -7.18
C ILE A 71 -0.93 6.09 -7.81
N SER A 72 -0.21 5.26 -7.07
CA SER A 72 0.93 4.48 -7.55
C SER A 72 0.70 3.01 -7.20
N PRO A 73 0.21 2.21 -8.16
CA PRO A 73 0.06 0.77 -7.98
C PRO A 73 1.41 0.07 -7.78
N GLU A 74 2.50 0.62 -8.35
CA GLU A 74 3.85 0.08 -8.19
C GLU A 74 4.30 0.12 -6.73
N HIS A 75 3.87 1.14 -5.97
CA HIS A 75 4.19 1.30 -4.55
C HIS A 75 3.07 0.84 -3.61
N GLY A 76 1.96 0.33 -4.17
CA GLY A 76 0.78 -0.04 -3.40
C GLY A 76 0.28 1.14 -2.57
N TYR A 77 0.16 2.32 -3.19
CA TYR A 77 -0.11 3.56 -2.49
C TYR A 77 -1.09 4.45 -3.26
N ALA A 78 -1.98 5.11 -2.54
CA ALA A 78 -2.83 6.17 -3.06
C ALA A 78 -3.04 7.25 -1.99
N ARG A 79 -3.28 8.48 -2.42
CA ARG A 79 -3.66 9.61 -1.55
C ARG A 79 -4.81 10.39 -2.17
N GLY A 80 -5.69 10.89 -1.31
CA GLY A 80 -6.79 11.76 -1.70
C GLY A 80 -7.30 12.62 -0.55
N LEU A 81 -8.47 13.21 -0.76
CA LEU A 81 -9.22 13.94 0.26
C LEU A 81 -10.44 13.11 0.66
N SER A 82 -10.64 12.90 1.96
CA SER A 82 -11.90 12.36 2.47
C SER A 82 -12.89 13.49 2.68
N HIS A 83 -14.00 13.48 1.93
CA HIS A 83 -15.05 14.49 2.10
C HIS A 83 -15.84 14.32 3.39
N MET A 84 -15.87 13.11 3.94
CA MET A 84 -16.59 12.83 5.20
C MET A 84 -15.91 13.51 6.39
N PHE A 85 -14.58 13.51 6.41
CA PHE A 85 -13.79 14.01 7.52
C PHE A 85 -13.07 15.33 7.21
N ASN A 86 -13.11 15.78 5.96
CA ASN A 86 -12.41 16.96 5.46
C ASN A 86 -10.89 16.95 5.76
N VAL A 87 -10.27 15.77 5.70
CA VAL A 87 -8.83 15.57 5.91
C VAL A 87 -8.21 14.77 4.76
N LYS A 88 -6.88 14.83 4.64
CA LYS A 88 -6.14 13.94 3.74
C LYS A 88 -6.37 12.50 4.16
N ALA A 89 -6.49 11.63 3.17
CA ALA A 89 -6.60 10.20 3.38
C ALA A 89 -5.63 9.46 2.47
N TYR A 90 -5.08 8.38 3.00
CA TYR A 90 -4.05 7.56 2.39
C TYR A 90 -4.58 6.14 2.30
N ILE A 91 -4.17 5.43 1.26
CA ILE A 91 -4.54 4.04 1.05
C ILE A 91 -3.28 3.29 0.73
N THR A 92 -2.98 2.25 1.50
CA THR A 92 -1.83 1.38 1.24
C THR A 92 -2.29 -0.03 0.89
N PHE A 93 -1.49 -0.71 0.09
CA PHE A 93 -1.58 -2.15 -0.14
C PHE A 93 -0.21 -2.78 0.15
N SER A 94 -0.23 -3.81 0.98
CA SER A 94 0.88 -4.69 1.31
C SER A 94 0.40 -6.14 1.26
N PRO A 95 1.28 -7.11 0.95
CA PRO A 95 0.91 -8.52 1.01
C PRO A 95 0.42 -8.95 2.40
N GLU A 96 1.09 -8.51 3.48
CA GLU A 96 0.72 -8.95 4.83
C GLU A 96 -0.48 -8.20 5.41
N ASN A 97 -0.58 -6.87 5.23
CA ASN A 97 -1.71 -6.12 5.80
C ASN A 97 -2.91 -5.97 4.87
N GLY A 98 -2.79 -6.41 3.61
CA GLY A 98 -3.82 -6.17 2.59
C GLY A 98 -4.01 -4.68 2.32
N VAL A 99 -5.27 -4.27 2.08
CA VAL A 99 -5.59 -2.85 1.85
C VAL A 99 -5.90 -2.15 3.17
N GLN A 100 -5.17 -1.08 3.48
CA GLN A 100 -5.39 -0.23 4.65
C GLN A 100 -5.75 1.19 4.23
N VAL A 101 -6.56 1.87 5.04
CA VAL A 101 -6.95 3.27 4.84
C VAL A 101 -6.58 4.07 6.08
N TRP A 102 -5.84 5.15 5.88
CA TRP A 102 -5.33 6.02 6.93
C TRP A 102 -5.87 7.42 6.74
N TYR A 103 -6.27 8.07 7.83
CA TYR A 103 -6.72 9.46 7.83
C TYR A 103 -5.69 10.31 8.54
N ASP A 104 -5.45 11.51 8.02
CA ASP A 104 -4.59 12.53 8.61
C ASP A 104 -5.25 13.12 9.86
N HIS A 105 -5.27 12.32 10.93
CA HIS A 105 -5.85 12.65 12.22
C HIS A 105 -4.90 12.19 13.33
N LYS A 106 -4.83 12.97 14.42
CA LYS A 106 -4.16 12.53 15.64
C LYS A 106 -5.12 11.69 16.47
N GLY A 107 -4.92 10.38 16.48
CA GLY A 107 -5.68 9.47 17.32
C GLY A 107 -5.26 9.56 18.79
N ASP A 108 -6.20 9.35 19.71
CA ASP A 108 -5.87 9.10 21.11
C ASP A 108 -5.53 7.62 21.32
N CYS A 109 -4.25 7.30 21.15
CA CYS A 109 -3.74 5.93 21.32
C CYS A 109 -3.66 5.47 22.80
N VAL A 110 -3.86 6.36 23.79
CA VAL A 110 -3.57 6.04 25.20
C VAL A 110 -4.54 4.99 25.77
N LYS A 111 -5.78 4.95 25.27
CA LYS A 111 -6.82 4.00 25.71
C LYS A 111 -7.31 3.08 24.59
N CYS A 112 -6.56 2.98 23.49
CA CYS A 112 -6.98 2.22 22.32
C CYS A 112 -6.70 0.71 22.52
N ASP A 113 -7.76 -0.10 22.53
CA ASP A 113 -7.68 -1.57 22.61
C ASP A 113 -6.98 -2.20 21.39
N LYS A 114 -6.88 -1.46 20.27
CA LYS A 114 -6.18 -1.86 19.05
C LYS A 114 -4.73 -1.39 18.97
N TYR A 115 -4.17 -0.80 20.03
CA TYR A 115 -2.81 -0.24 20.01
C TYR A 115 -1.77 -1.21 19.43
N SER A 116 -1.70 -2.43 19.96
CA SER A 116 -0.71 -3.43 19.56
C SER A 116 -0.86 -3.81 18.09
N TYR A 117 -2.11 -4.08 17.67
CA TYR A 117 -2.43 -4.42 16.28
C TYR A 117 -2.04 -3.30 15.32
N CYS A 118 -2.45 -2.06 15.59
CA CYS A 118 -2.09 -0.92 14.75
C CYS A 118 -0.58 -0.76 14.64
N ARG A 119 0.12 -0.89 15.78
CA ARG A 119 1.57 -0.79 15.81
C ARG A 119 2.25 -1.87 14.97
N GLU A 120 1.82 -3.12 15.11
CA GLU A 120 2.36 -4.26 14.36
C GLU A 120 2.13 -4.10 12.86
N SER A 121 0.92 -3.72 12.43
CA SER A 121 0.63 -3.47 11.02
C SER A 121 1.51 -2.37 10.43
N ILE A 122 1.73 -1.27 11.16
CA ILE A 122 2.59 -0.18 10.70
C ILE A 122 4.05 -0.65 10.61
N LEU A 123 4.57 -1.36 11.62
CA LEU A 123 5.92 -1.91 11.56
C LEU A 123 6.11 -2.90 10.40
N GLN A 124 5.07 -3.66 10.08
CA GLN A 124 5.08 -4.56 8.94
C GLN A 124 5.16 -3.78 7.61
N GLU A 125 4.47 -2.64 7.46
CA GLU A 125 4.63 -1.76 6.30
C GLU A 125 6.08 -1.26 6.14
N PHE A 126 6.72 -0.81 7.23
CA PHE A 126 8.12 -0.38 7.20
C PHE A 126 9.03 -1.51 6.71
N LYS A 127 8.86 -2.71 7.26
CA LYS A 127 9.64 -3.90 6.90
C LYS A 127 9.49 -4.24 5.42
N GLU A 128 8.27 -4.30 4.90
CA GLU A 128 8.03 -4.64 3.50
C GLU A 128 8.52 -3.57 2.51
N ARG A 129 8.50 -2.31 2.93
CA ARG A 129 8.98 -1.19 2.12
C ARG A 129 10.49 -1.00 2.21
N ASN A 130 11.17 -1.80 3.04
CA ASN A 130 12.59 -1.66 3.36
C ASN A 130 12.94 -0.23 3.83
N ILE A 131 12.06 0.35 4.66
CA ILE A 131 12.26 1.66 5.27
C ILE A 131 12.79 1.45 6.70
N GLU A 132 13.92 2.08 6.99
CA GLU A 132 14.52 2.02 8.32
C GLU A 132 13.72 2.85 9.35
N ILE A 133 13.67 2.36 10.58
CA ILE A 133 12.99 3.04 11.70
C ILE A 133 14.04 3.41 12.72
N GLU A 134 14.31 4.71 12.87
CA GLU A 134 15.29 5.23 13.82
C GLU A 134 14.87 4.98 15.28
N ASN A 135 13.58 5.16 15.59
CA ASN A 135 13.04 4.96 16.93
C ASN A 135 11.76 4.12 16.92
N ARG A 136 11.88 2.86 17.36
CA ARG A 136 10.74 1.93 17.44
C ARG A 136 9.82 2.19 18.64
N SER A 137 10.20 3.04 19.59
CA SER A 137 9.39 3.36 20.78
C SER A 137 8.32 4.43 20.51
N LEU A 138 8.27 4.97 19.28
CA LEU A 138 7.24 5.91 18.85
C LEU A 138 5.84 5.30 18.90
N ARG A 139 4.83 6.16 19.09
CA ARG A 139 3.42 5.75 19.11
C ARG A 139 2.97 5.42 17.68
N PRO A 140 1.90 4.61 17.49
CA PRO A 140 1.37 4.29 16.17
C PRO A 140 1.08 5.51 15.30
N THR A 141 0.50 6.58 15.85
CA THR A 141 0.25 7.82 15.10
C THR A 141 1.52 8.45 14.56
N ASP A 142 2.58 8.54 15.38
CA ASP A 142 3.85 9.13 14.96
C ASP A 142 4.54 8.23 13.90
N LEU A 143 4.46 6.90 14.07
CA LEU A 143 5.02 5.94 13.12
C LEU A 143 4.34 5.99 11.75
N VAL A 144 3.01 6.10 11.69
CA VAL A 144 2.29 6.16 10.41
C VAL A 144 2.54 7.49 9.69
N GLU A 145 2.65 8.61 10.41
CA GLU A 145 3.02 9.90 9.81
C GLU A 145 4.40 9.81 9.13
N ILE A 146 5.40 9.23 9.80
CA ILE A 146 6.73 8.99 9.23
C ILE A 146 6.62 8.09 7.99
N LEU A 147 5.94 6.94 8.10
CA LEU A 147 5.76 5.99 7.01
C LEU A 147 5.19 6.67 5.75
N LEU A 148 4.08 7.39 5.90
CA LEU A 148 3.38 8.02 4.79
C LEU A 148 4.24 9.12 4.16
N SER A 149 4.88 9.96 4.98
CA SER A 149 5.76 11.02 4.47
C SER A 149 6.96 10.48 3.69
N THR A 150 7.54 9.35 4.12
CA THR A 150 8.64 8.69 3.42
C THR A 150 8.16 8.11 2.10
N VAL A 151 7.00 7.44 2.09
CA VAL A 151 6.43 6.89 0.84
C VAL A 151 6.10 8.01 -0.15
N GLU A 152 5.61 9.17 0.30
CA GLU A 152 5.35 10.31 -0.58
C GLU A 152 6.61 10.80 -1.28
N LYS A 153 7.73 10.93 -0.56
CA LYS A 153 9.03 11.33 -1.12
C LYS A 153 9.58 10.33 -2.14
N MET A 154 9.19 9.06 -2.07
CA MET A 154 9.57 8.05 -3.06
C MET A 154 8.78 8.15 -4.37
N LEU A 155 7.71 8.95 -4.41
CA LEU A 155 6.86 9.14 -5.60
C LEU A 155 7.20 10.41 -6.39
N GLU A 156 8.04 11.28 -5.83
CA GLU A 156 8.57 12.51 -6.46
C GLU A 156 9.80 12.19 -7.31
#